data_AF-A0A3B5K554-F1
#
_entry.id   AF-A0A3B5K554-F1
#
_cell.length_a   1.000
_cell.length_b   1.000
_cell.length_c   1.000
_cell.angle_alpha   90.00
_cell.angle_beta   90.00
_cell.angle_gamma   90.00
#
_symmetry.space_group_name_H-M   'P 1'
#
loop_
_entity.id
_entity.type
_entity.pdbx_description
1 polymer ?
#
loop_
_entity_poly.entity_id
_entity_poly.type
_entity_poly.pdbx_seq_one_letter_code
_entity_poly.pdbx_strand_id
1 'polypeptide(L)'
;MLHWELCPFTVTPAAAVLSRCVSRGALTQELLDSASTRLNPSFSPQLQEAEQRIRMQKQLDELQLKVELLKLEKKSADVTHKFHLARRFQALEMLCTHLQNLLKNQNNLRQRLLKPLGRTNLPIRADLHRFVVDLVMMLPNFIEKLEEMVTSLRCSPATEAHLAQLNTSLAQLLAQVVEVESLSDQVLCWQEGGSRLSDDGTR
;
A
#
# COMPACT_ATOMS: atom_id res chain seq x y z
N MET A 1 52.57 -5.70 17.78
CA MET A 1 52.59 -5.93 19.23
C MET A 1 53.41 -7.18 19.48
N LEU A 2 54.64 -7.02 19.97
CA LEU A 2 55.50 -8.16 20.30
C LEU A 2 55.02 -8.75 21.62
N HIS A 3 54.47 -9.96 21.55
CA HIS A 3 54.10 -10.76 22.69
C HIS A 3 55.40 -11.15 23.41
N TRP A 4 55.68 -10.52 24.55
CA TRP A 4 56.78 -10.94 25.42
C TRP A 4 56.35 -12.21 26.14
N GLU A 5 56.60 -13.36 25.51
CA GLU A 5 56.59 -14.64 26.23
C GLU A 5 57.76 -14.62 27.22
N LEU A 6 57.43 -14.46 28.50
CA LEU A 6 58.37 -14.66 29.60
C LEU A 6 58.64 -16.17 29.73
N CYS A 7 59.72 -16.63 29.11
CA CYS A 7 60.24 -17.98 29.35
C CYS A 7 60.62 -18.13 30.84
N PRO A 8 60.04 -19.10 31.57
CA PRO A 8 60.29 -19.25 33.01
C PRO A 8 61.70 -19.78 33.37
N PHE A 9 62.55 -20.07 32.38
CA PHE A 9 63.83 -20.78 32.57
C PHE A 9 65.08 -20.01 32.13
N THR A 10 64.95 -18.76 31.72
CA THR A 10 66.13 -17.92 31.37
C THR A 10 66.29 -16.80 32.38
N VAL A 11 67.36 -16.89 33.18
CA VAL A 11 67.81 -15.81 34.04
C VAL A 11 68.06 -14.59 33.16
N THR A 12 67.26 -13.54 33.33
CA THR A 12 67.40 -12.30 32.57
C THR A 12 68.81 -11.74 32.78
N PRO A 13 69.45 -11.08 31.79
CA PRO A 13 70.79 -10.50 31.98
C PRO A 13 70.90 -9.60 33.21
N ALA A 14 69.82 -8.87 33.54
CA ALA A 14 69.71 -8.10 34.78
C ALA A 14 69.79 -8.98 36.05
N ALA A 15 69.07 -10.09 36.08
CA ALA A 15 69.09 -11.04 37.19
C ALA A 15 70.48 -11.69 37.36
N ALA A 16 71.19 -11.97 36.26
CA ALA A 16 72.56 -12.48 36.31
C ALA A 16 73.55 -11.46 36.90
N VAL A 17 73.42 -10.17 36.54
CA VAL A 17 74.23 -9.09 37.12
C VAL A 17 73.93 -8.91 38.61
N LEU A 18 72.65 -8.89 38.99
CA LEU A 18 72.22 -8.77 40.39
C LEU A 18 72.72 -9.95 41.23
N SER A 19 72.61 -11.18 40.73
CA SER A 19 73.14 -12.38 41.37
C SER A 19 74.67 -12.31 41.55
N ARG A 20 75.40 -11.77 40.58
CA ARG A 20 76.85 -11.57 40.69
C ARG A 20 77.22 -10.49 41.72
N CYS A 21 76.41 -9.45 41.85
CA CYS A 21 76.59 -8.40 42.86
C CYS A 21 76.33 -8.93 44.28
N VAL A 22 75.31 -9.77 44.45
CA VAL A 22 75.04 -10.48 45.72
C VAL A 22 76.17 -11.44 46.06
N SER A 23 76.60 -12.26 45.10
CA SER A 23 77.69 -13.23 45.29
C SER A 23 79.04 -12.57 45.62
N ARG A 24 79.27 -11.34 45.16
CA ARG A 24 80.48 -10.56 45.44
C ARG A 24 80.38 -9.72 46.73
N GLY A 25 79.27 -9.80 47.46
CA GLY A 25 79.03 -9.01 48.68
C GLY A 25 78.85 -7.50 48.44
N ALA A 26 78.73 -7.07 47.18
CA ALA A 26 78.47 -5.67 46.83
C ALA A 26 77.01 -5.26 47.10
N LEU A 27 76.12 -6.24 47.20
CA LEU A 27 74.71 -6.09 47.54
C LEU A 27 74.32 -7.22 48.49
N THR A 28 73.44 -6.97 49.46
CA THR A 28 72.89 -8.06 50.30
C THR A 28 71.55 -8.54 49.75
N GLN A 29 71.26 -9.83 49.92
CA GLN A 29 70.01 -10.44 49.49
C GLN A 29 68.80 -9.74 50.14
N GLU A 30 68.90 -9.41 51.43
CA GLU A 30 67.87 -8.67 52.17
C GLU A 30 67.56 -7.29 51.57
N LEU A 31 68.58 -6.57 51.09
CA LEU A 31 68.40 -5.24 50.49
C LEU A 31 67.72 -5.37 49.12
N LEU A 32 68.06 -6.39 48.34
CA LEU A 32 67.38 -6.74 47.09
C LEU A 32 65.90 -7.10 47.33
N ASP A 33 65.64 -7.95 48.33
CA ASP A 33 64.28 -8.38 48.70
C ASP A 33 63.45 -7.21 49.25
N SER A 34 64.09 -6.30 50.00
CA SER A 34 63.45 -5.06 50.51
C SER A 34 63.14 -4.05 49.40
N ALA A 35 63.97 -3.97 48.35
CA ALA A 35 63.73 -3.09 47.21
C ALA A 35 62.59 -3.62 46.33
N SER A 36 62.44 -4.95 46.24
CA SER A 36 61.33 -5.61 45.55
C SER A 36 59.98 -5.44 46.27
N THR A 37 60.01 -5.35 47.61
CA THR A 37 58.81 -5.15 48.44
C THR A 37 58.41 -3.70 48.64
N ARG A 38 59.30 -2.73 48.39
CA ARG A 38 58.93 -1.31 48.34
C ARG A 38 58.07 -1.06 47.11
N LEU A 39 56.75 -1.14 47.32
CA LEU A 39 55.66 -0.80 46.40
C LEU A 39 55.62 0.69 45.99
N ASN A 40 56.76 1.37 45.92
CA ASN A 40 56.80 2.68 45.30
C ASN A 40 56.60 2.48 43.79
N PRO A 41 55.59 3.11 43.17
CA PRO A 41 55.41 2.99 41.74
C PRO A 41 56.71 3.39 41.07
N SER A 42 57.30 2.49 40.29
CA SER A 42 58.58 2.70 39.60
C SER A 42 58.54 3.83 38.58
N PHE A 43 57.35 4.44 38.40
CA PHE A 43 57.01 5.46 37.43
C PHE A 43 56.25 6.61 38.10
N SER A 44 56.36 7.80 37.51
CA SER A 44 55.64 9.00 37.95
C SER A 44 54.12 8.78 37.96
N PRO A 45 53.36 9.35 38.93
CA PRO A 45 51.90 9.28 38.95
C PRO A 45 51.25 9.81 37.65
N GLN A 46 51.91 10.76 36.98
CA GLN A 46 51.46 11.29 35.69
C GLN A 46 51.51 10.24 34.57
N LEU A 47 52.48 9.32 34.61
CA LEU A 47 52.57 8.24 33.63
C LEU A 47 51.47 7.21 33.85
N GLN A 48 51.18 6.87 35.12
CA GLN A 48 50.10 5.96 35.47
C GLN A 48 48.73 6.53 35.05
N GLU A 49 48.50 7.82 35.26
CA GLU A 49 47.28 8.49 34.80
C GLU A 49 47.18 8.51 33.27
N ALA A 50 48.29 8.82 32.57
CA ALA A 50 48.34 8.78 31.11
C ALA A 50 48.06 7.36 30.57
N GLU A 51 48.62 6.33 31.20
CA GLU A 51 48.37 4.94 30.83
C GLU A 51 46.89 4.56 31.02
N GLN A 52 46.27 4.98 32.13
CA GLN A 52 44.85 4.77 32.38
C GLN A 52 43.98 5.47 31.33
N ARG A 53 44.31 6.72 30.97
CA ARG A 53 43.61 7.46 29.91
C ARG A 53 43.72 6.76 28.55
N ILE A 54 44.90 6.27 28.19
CA ILE A 54 45.10 5.52 26.94
C ILE A 54 44.27 4.23 26.94
N ARG A 55 44.25 3.50 28.05
CA ARG A 55 43.43 2.28 28.18
C ARG A 55 41.94 2.59 28.03
N MET A 56 41.45 3.63 28.70
CA MET A 56 40.04 4.05 28.58
C MET A 56 39.71 4.52 27.17
N GLN A 57 40.58 5.30 26.53
CA GLN A 57 40.39 5.74 25.15
C GLN A 57 40.30 4.55 24.20
N LYS A 58 41.18 3.56 24.34
CA LYS A 58 41.12 2.34 23.53
C LYS A 58 39.80 1.58 23.71
N GLN A 59 39.29 1.51 24.94
CA GLN A 59 37.98 0.89 25.21
C GLN A 59 36.82 1.68 24.57
N LEU A 60 36.90 3.01 24.59
CA LEU A 60 35.92 3.88 23.95
C LEU A 60 35.92 3.68 22.44
N ASP A 61 37.09 3.64 21.80
CA ASP A 61 37.23 3.41 20.36
C ASP A 61 36.67 2.03 19.96
N GLU A 62 36.93 1.01 20.77
CA GLU A 62 36.40 -0.34 20.53
C GLU A 62 34.87 -0.40 20.63
N LEU A 63 34.29 0.27 21.64
CA LEU A 63 32.84 0.37 21.79
C LEU A 63 32.21 1.16 20.65
N GLN A 64 32.85 2.25 20.22
CA GLN A 64 32.39 3.04 19.09
C GLN A 64 32.36 2.20 17.80
N LEU A 65 33.41 1.41 17.55
CA LEU A 65 33.45 0.51 16.40
C LEU A 65 32.33 -0.55 16.45
N LYS A 66 32.08 -1.14 17.63
CA LYS A 66 30.98 -2.09 17.84
C LYS A 66 29.62 -1.46 17.54
N VAL A 67 29.41 -0.21 17.97
CA VAL A 67 28.18 0.54 17.69
C VAL A 67 28.01 0.79 16.19
N GLU A 68 29.06 1.21 15.49
CA GLU A 68 28.99 1.43 14.04
C GLU A 68 28.72 0.13 13.27
N LEU A 69 29.31 -0.99 13.69
CA LEU A 69 29.04 -2.31 13.11
C LEU A 69 27.57 -2.70 13.29
N LEU A 70 27.00 -2.55 14.48
CA LEU A 70 25.59 -2.84 14.75
C LEU A 70 24.64 -1.90 13.97
N LYS A 71 25.00 -0.64 13.80
CA LYS A 71 24.24 0.29 12.95
C LYS A 71 24.26 -0.16 11.48
N LEU A 72 25.40 -0.61 10.98
CA LEU A 72 25.54 -1.09 9.61
C LEU A 72 24.76 -2.39 9.39
N GLU A 73 24.81 -3.32 10.34
CA GLU A 73 24.02 -4.56 10.33
C GLU A 73 22.52 -4.23 10.32
N LYS A 74 22.07 -3.33 11.19
CA LYS A 74 20.67 -2.86 11.20
C LYS A 74 20.23 -2.24 9.87
N LYS A 75 21.09 -1.43 9.23
CA LYS A 75 20.81 -0.80 7.93
C LYS A 75 20.74 -1.81 6.78
N SER A 76 21.48 -2.92 6.88
CA SER A 76 21.54 -3.96 5.85
C SER A 76 20.65 -5.17 6.14
N ALA A 77 20.01 -5.22 7.32
CA ALA A 77 19.20 -6.35 7.76
C ALA A 77 18.07 -6.72 6.80
N ASP A 78 17.53 -5.76 6.05
CA ASP A 78 16.45 -6.03 5.09
C ASP A 78 16.87 -6.87 3.89
N VAL A 79 18.18 -6.89 3.58
CA VAL A 79 18.78 -7.65 2.47
C VAL A 79 19.71 -8.77 2.93
N THR A 80 20.17 -8.79 4.19
CA THR A 80 21.04 -9.84 4.72
C THR A 80 20.31 -10.79 5.66
N HIS A 81 19.33 -10.31 6.42
CA HIS A 81 18.72 -11.09 7.48
C HIS A 81 17.60 -11.99 6.94
N LYS A 82 17.68 -13.28 7.28
CA LYS A 82 16.76 -14.33 6.80
C LYS A 82 15.29 -13.98 7.05
N PHE A 83 14.97 -13.36 8.19
CA PHE A 83 13.60 -12.98 8.53
C PHE A 83 12.98 -12.00 7.51
N HIS A 84 13.71 -10.95 7.12
CA HIS A 84 13.22 -9.95 6.17
C HIS A 84 13.19 -10.50 4.74
N LEU A 85 14.22 -11.26 4.38
CA LEU A 85 14.30 -11.95 3.10
C LEU A 85 13.17 -12.98 2.92
N ALA A 86 12.90 -13.82 3.92
CA ALA A 86 11.87 -14.86 3.85
C ALA A 86 10.50 -14.26 3.51
N ARG A 87 10.13 -13.13 4.12
CA ARG A 87 8.89 -12.42 3.80
C ARG A 87 8.86 -11.93 2.35
N ARG A 88 9.97 -11.38 1.84
CA ARG A 88 10.08 -10.94 0.44
C ARG A 88 10.01 -12.12 -0.52
N PHE A 89 10.68 -13.23 -0.21
CA PHE A 89 10.61 -14.46 -1.01
C PHE A 89 9.20 -15.04 -1.05
N GLN A 90 8.49 -15.09 0.08
CA GLN A 90 7.11 -15.56 0.12
C GLN A 90 6.17 -14.70 -0.74
N ALA A 91 6.34 -13.37 -0.71
CA ALA A 91 5.56 -12.47 -1.56
C ALA A 91 5.86 -12.71 -3.05
N LEU A 92 7.14 -12.91 -3.41
CA LEU A 92 7.55 -13.21 -4.77
C LEU A 92 6.99 -14.57 -5.24
N GLU A 93 7.07 -15.59 -4.40
CA GLU A 93 6.55 -16.93 -4.69
C GLU A 93 5.03 -16.89 -4.91
N MET A 94 4.31 -16.13 -4.08
CA MET A 94 2.87 -15.92 -4.26
C MET A 94 2.57 -15.25 -5.60
N LEU A 95 3.30 -14.19 -5.95
CA LEU A 95 3.17 -13.51 -7.25
C LEU A 95 3.47 -14.45 -8.42
N CYS A 96 4.57 -15.20 -8.37
CA CYS A 96 4.93 -16.19 -9.38
C CYS A 96 3.82 -17.24 -9.55
N THR A 97 3.27 -17.73 -8.44
CA THR A 97 2.15 -18.69 -8.45
C THR A 97 0.91 -18.10 -9.12
N HIS A 98 0.56 -16.85 -8.80
CA HIS A 98 -0.56 -16.15 -9.44
C HIS A 98 -0.34 -15.97 -10.94
N LEU A 99 0.85 -15.56 -11.39
CA LEU A 99 1.17 -15.42 -12.81
C LEU A 99 1.08 -16.76 -13.55
N GLN A 100 1.59 -17.84 -12.97
CA GLN A 100 1.43 -19.18 -13.54
C GLN A 100 -0.03 -19.59 -13.70
N ASN A 101 -0.86 -19.31 -12.69
CA ASN A 101 -2.30 -19.59 -12.76
C ASN A 101 -2.99 -18.73 -13.83
N LEU A 102 -2.64 -17.45 -13.96
CA LEU A 102 -3.16 -16.60 -15.02
C LEU A 102 -2.81 -17.12 -16.42
N LEU A 103 -1.56 -17.53 -16.64
CA LEU A 103 -1.12 -18.12 -17.91
C LEU A 103 -1.87 -19.43 -18.22
N LYS A 104 -2.06 -20.30 -17.21
CA LYS A 104 -2.88 -21.51 -17.36
C LYS A 104 -4.33 -21.17 -17.73
N ASN A 105 -4.92 -20.18 -17.07
CA ASN A 105 -6.30 -19.75 -17.35
C ASN A 105 -6.44 -19.15 -18.75
N GLN A 106 -5.49 -18.31 -19.15
CA GLN A 106 -5.45 -17.74 -20.50
C GLN A 106 -5.33 -18.84 -21.55
N ASN A 107 -4.45 -19.83 -21.35
CA ASN A 107 -4.31 -20.95 -22.27
C ASN A 107 -5.60 -21.79 -22.34
N ASN A 108 -6.22 -22.08 -21.20
CA ASN A 108 -7.52 -22.75 -21.14
C ASN A 108 -8.62 -21.96 -21.87
N LEU A 109 -8.69 -20.64 -21.65
CA LEU A 109 -9.65 -19.78 -22.33
C LEU A 109 -9.40 -19.77 -23.84
N ARG A 110 -8.13 -19.63 -24.27
CA ARG A 110 -7.75 -19.69 -25.67
C ARG A 110 -8.14 -21.03 -26.29
N GLN A 111 -7.90 -22.15 -25.61
CA GLN A 111 -8.35 -23.47 -26.06
C GLN A 111 -9.88 -23.55 -26.16
N ARG A 112 -10.62 -22.98 -25.20
CA ARG A 112 -12.09 -22.92 -25.23
C ARG A 112 -12.61 -22.06 -26.38
N LEU A 113 -11.97 -20.94 -26.69
CA LEU A 113 -12.34 -20.06 -27.79
C LEU A 113 -11.94 -20.63 -29.15
N LEU A 114 -10.83 -21.38 -29.22
CA LEU A 114 -10.40 -22.12 -30.40
C LEU A 114 -11.25 -23.35 -30.67
N LYS A 115 -12.01 -23.86 -29.69
CA LYS A 115 -13.01 -24.89 -29.97
C LYS A 115 -14.03 -24.29 -30.92
N PRO A 116 -14.17 -24.80 -32.15
CA PRO A 116 -15.12 -24.25 -33.09
C PRO A 116 -16.52 -24.34 -32.46
N LEU A 117 -17.23 -23.21 -32.44
CA LEU A 117 -18.67 -23.14 -32.13
C LEU A 117 -19.47 -24.09 -33.04
N GLY A 118 -18.90 -24.50 -34.19
CA GLY A 118 -19.47 -25.41 -35.18
C GLY A 118 -19.68 -26.88 -34.76
N ARG A 119 -19.65 -27.21 -33.46
CA ARG A 119 -20.20 -28.48 -32.95
C ARG A 119 -21.52 -28.30 -32.19
N THR A 120 -22.13 -27.12 -32.22
CA THR A 120 -23.56 -26.94 -31.89
C THR A 120 -24.46 -27.09 -33.10
N ASN A 121 -23.94 -27.55 -34.24
CA ASN A 121 -24.79 -28.07 -35.30
C ASN A 121 -25.33 -29.41 -34.79
N LEU A 122 -26.50 -29.37 -34.15
CA LEU A 122 -27.36 -30.54 -34.06
C LEU A 122 -27.46 -31.08 -35.50
N PRO A 123 -27.18 -32.37 -35.73
CA PRO A 123 -27.34 -32.94 -37.06
C PRO A 123 -28.81 -32.76 -37.45
N ILE A 124 -29.05 -31.79 -38.35
CA ILE A 124 -30.36 -31.59 -38.92
C ILE A 124 -30.54 -32.77 -39.87
N ARG A 125 -31.65 -33.50 -39.71
CA ARG A 125 -31.94 -34.59 -40.63
C ARG A 125 -32.10 -34.03 -42.05
N ALA A 126 -31.65 -34.77 -43.06
CA ALA A 126 -31.61 -34.28 -44.43
C ALA A 126 -32.99 -33.86 -44.99
N ASP A 127 -34.08 -34.46 -44.49
CA ASP A 127 -35.47 -34.09 -44.80
C ASP A 127 -35.84 -32.68 -44.32
N LEU A 128 -35.17 -32.18 -43.29
CA LEU A 128 -35.44 -30.88 -42.68
C LEU A 128 -34.62 -29.73 -43.28
N HIS A 129 -33.58 -30.02 -44.05
CA HIS A 129 -32.69 -29.00 -44.62
C HIS A 129 -33.42 -28.00 -45.51
N ARG A 130 -34.36 -28.46 -46.34
CA ARG A 130 -35.14 -27.59 -47.22
C ARG A 130 -35.91 -26.53 -46.43
N PHE A 131 -36.59 -26.94 -45.36
CA PHE A 131 -37.35 -26.03 -44.52
C PHE A 131 -36.47 -25.02 -43.79
N VAL A 132 -35.28 -25.43 -43.35
CA VAL A 132 -34.32 -24.54 -42.70
C VAL A 132 -33.78 -23.50 -43.68
N VAL A 133 -33.45 -23.91 -44.92
CA VAL A 133 -33.03 -23.00 -45.97
C VAL A 133 -34.15 -22.01 -46.31
N ASP A 134 -35.38 -22.49 -46.46
CA ASP A 134 -36.54 -21.64 -46.74
C ASP A 134 -36.78 -20.63 -45.59
N LEU A 135 -36.66 -21.04 -44.33
CA LEU A 135 -36.76 -20.16 -43.16
C LEU A 135 -35.65 -19.10 -43.13
N VAL A 136 -34.41 -19.49 -43.41
CA VAL A 136 -33.27 -18.56 -43.45
C VAL A 136 -33.41 -17.55 -44.60
N MET A 137 -33.99 -17.95 -45.73
CA MET A 137 -34.30 -17.06 -46.85
C MET A 137 -35.46 -16.10 -46.54
N MET A 138 -36.44 -16.51 -45.72
CA MET A 138 -37.58 -15.67 -45.32
C MET A 138 -37.26 -14.69 -44.18
N LEU A 139 -36.25 -15.00 -43.36
CA LEU A 139 -35.88 -14.22 -42.17
C LEU A 139 -35.59 -12.73 -42.47
N PRO A 140 -34.79 -12.37 -43.51
CA PRO A 140 -34.48 -10.98 -43.81
C PRO A 140 -35.74 -10.16 -44.14
N ASN A 141 -36.63 -10.71 -44.96
CA ASN A 141 -37.89 -10.05 -45.35
C ASN A 141 -38.85 -9.89 -44.17
N PHE A 142 -38.83 -10.84 -43.23
CA PHE A 142 -39.60 -10.75 -42.00
C PHE A 142 -39.05 -9.64 -41.08
N ILE A 143 -37.72 -9.57 -40.91
CA ILE A 143 -37.07 -8.53 -40.11
C ILE A 143 -37.35 -7.15 -40.69
N GLU A 144 -37.20 -6.97 -42.00
CA GLU A 144 -37.46 -5.72 -42.70
C GLU A 144 -38.91 -5.23 -42.50
N LYS A 145 -39.90 -6.11 -42.64
CA LYS A 145 -41.31 -5.78 -42.35
C LYS A 145 -41.57 -5.43 -40.89
N LEU A 146 -40.88 -6.10 -39.97
CA LEU A 146 -41.01 -5.83 -38.54
C LEU A 146 -40.43 -4.44 -38.21
N GLU A 147 -39.29 -4.10 -38.80
CA GLU A 147 -38.66 -2.79 -38.66
C GLU A 147 -39.52 -1.68 -39.26
N GLU A 148 -40.14 -1.89 -40.44
CA GLU A 148 -41.09 -0.96 -41.05
C GLU A 148 -42.33 -0.73 -40.16
N MET A 149 -42.85 -1.79 -39.54
CA MET A 149 -43.98 -1.70 -38.61
C MET A 149 -43.60 -0.97 -37.31
N VAL A 150 -42.41 -1.23 -36.76
CA VAL A 150 -41.93 -0.53 -35.56
C VAL A 150 -41.67 0.95 -35.82
N THR A 151 -41.10 1.28 -36.98
CA THR A 151 -40.83 2.66 -37.37
C THR A 151 -42.12 3.43 -37.65
N SER A 152 -43.11 2.83 -38.33
CA SER A 152 -44.42 3.47 -38.53
C SER A 152 -45.17 3.74 -37.21
N LEU A 153 -45.08 2.83 -36.24
CA LEU A 153 -45.63 3.06 -34.90
C LEU A 153 -44.92 4.19 -34.15
N ARG A 154 -43.59 4.28 -34.25
CA ARG A 154 -42.80 5.36 -33.62
C ARG A 154 -42.98 6.71 -34.30
N CYS A 155 -43.19 6.73 -35.60
CA CYS A 155 -43.31 7.94 -36.40
C CYS A 155 -44.74 8.46 -36.51
N SER A 156 -45.74 7.93 -35.78
CA SER A 156 -47.12 8.44 -35.79
C SER A 156 -47.16 9.88 -35.24
N PRO A 157 -47.19 10.90 -36.11
CA PRO A 157 -47.02 12.30 -35.70
C PRO A 157 -48.29 12.85 -35.05
N ALA A 158 -49.43 12.16 -35.25
CA ALA A 158 -50.70 12.51 -34.65
C ALA A 158 -50.65 12.40 -33.12
N THR A 159 -50.00 11.36 -32.59
CA THR A 159 -49.90 11.13 -31.14
C THR A 159 -49.08 12.20 -30.42
N GLU A 160 -47.95 12.59 -31.01
CA GLU A 160 -47.08 13.63 -30.46
C GLU A 160 -47.72 15.02 -30.57
N ALA A 161 -48.36 15.33 -31.71
CA ALA A 161 -49.08 16.59 -31.91
C ALA A 161 -50.29 16.73 -30.96
N HIS A 162 -51.07 15.67 -30.75
CA HIS A 162 -52.20 15.69 -29.81
C HIS A 162 -51.74 15.85 -28.36
N LEU A 163 -50.60 15.25 -27.96
CA LEU A 163 -50.02 15.46 -26.63
C LEU A 163 -49.54 16.90 -26.43
N ALA A 164 -48.88 17.49 -27.43
CA ALA A 164 -48.48 18.89 -27.37
C ALA A 164 -49.70 19.83 -27.26
N GLN A 165 -50.77 19.56 -28.02
CA GLN A 165 -52.03 20.31 -27.95
C GLN A 165 -52.74 20.17 -26.59
N LEU A 166 -52.69 18.98 -25.97
CA LEU A 166 -53.21 18.77 -24.62
C LEU A 166 -52.41 19.53 -23.56
N ASN A 167 -51.08 19.56 -23.69
CA ASN A 167 -50.23 20.31 -22.76
C ASN A 167 -50.47 21.82 -22.83
N THR A 168 -50.67 22.36 -24.04
CA THR A 168 -50.99 23.78 -24.20
C THR A 168 -52.37 24.13 -23.67
N SER A 169 -53.38 23.29 -23.89
CA SER A 169 -54.72 23.52 -23.34
C SER A 169 -54.75 23.40 -21.81
N LEU A 170 -54.00 22.45 -21.24
CA LEU A 170 -53.82 22.32 -19.79
C LEU A 170 -53.16 23.57 -19.19
N ALA A 171 -52.11 24.09 -19.82
CA ALA A 171 -51.44 25.31 -19.37
C ALA A 171 -52.39 26.54 -19.39
N GLN A 172 -53.23 26.66 -20.42
CA GLN A 172 -54.25 27.70 -20.51
C GLN A 172 -55.30 27.57 -19.41
N LEU A 173 -55.76 26.35 -19.12
CA LEU A 173 -56.75 26.09 -18.08
C LEU A 173 -56.19 26.42 -16.69
N LEU A 174 -54.92 26.06 -16.42
CA LEU A 174 -54.25 26.44 -15.18
C LEU A 174 -54.12 27.96 -15.03
N ALA A 175 -53.82 28.69 -16.12
CA ALA A 175 -53.77 30.16 -16.08
C ALA A 175 -55.14 30.77 -15.74
N GLN A 176 -56.23 30.24 -16.32
CA GLN A 176 -57.59 30.67 -16.00
C GLN A 176 -57.96 30.37 -14.55
N VAL A 177 -57.54 29.23 -13.99
CA VAL A 177 -57.78 28.91 -12.57
C VAL A 177 -57.11 29.95 -11.67
N VAL A 178 -55.87 30.33 -11.94
CA VAL A 178 -55.16 31.38 -11.18
C VAL A 178 -55.86 32.74 -11.30
N GLU A 179 -56.34 33.10 -12.49
CA GLU A 179 -57.12 34.33 -12.67
C GLU A 179 -58.41 34.30 -11.85
N VAL A 180 -59.15 33.19 -11.87
CA VAL A 180 -60.38 33.01 -11.09
C VAL A 180 -60.11 33.06 -9.59
N GLU A 181 -59.04 32.41 -9.12
CA GLU A 181 -58.59 32.49 -7.72
C GLU A 181 -58.30 33.94 -7.33
N SER A 182 -57.54 34.67 -8.16
CA SER A 182 -57.21 36.09 -7.89
C SER A 182 -58.44 37.01 -7.87
N LEU A 183 -59.43 36.75 -8.75
CA LEU A 183 -60.69 37.48 -8.77
C LEU A 183 -61.53 37.14 -7.53
N SER A 184 -61.55 35.87 -7.12
CA SER A 184 -62.20 35.43 -5.89
C SER A 184 -61.61 36.12 -4.67
N ASP A 185 -60.28 36.19 -4.57
CA ASP A 185 -59.58 36.88 -3.47
C ASP A 185 -59.88 38.38 -3.46
N GLN A 186 -59.99 39.02 -4.63
CA GLN A 186 -60.41 40.42 -4.74
C GLN A 186 -61.85 40.62 -4.24
N VAL A 187 -62.78 39.76 -4.64
CA VAL A 187 -64.18 39.83 -4.19
C VAL A 187 -64.28 39.65 -2.67
N LEU A 188 -63.53 38.71 -2.10
CA LEU A 188 -63.47 38.50 -0.64
C LEU A 188 -62.92 39.73 0.08
N CYS A 189 -61.83 40.33 -0.41
CA CYS A 189 -61.28 41.58 0.13
C CYS A 189 -62.32 42.73 0.10
N TRP A 190 -63.12 42.83 -0.98
CA TRP A 190 -64.15 43.87 -1.10
C TRP A 190 -65.29 43.65 -0.10
N GLN A 191 -65.62 42.39 0.20
CA GLN A 191 -66.66 42.01 1.15
C GLN A 191 -66.24 42.28 2.61
N GLU A 192 -64.96 42.07 2.94
CA GLU A 192 -64.39 42.42 4.24
C GLU A 192 -64.26 43.94 4.43
N GLY A 193 -63.90 44.69 3.38
CA GLY A 193 -63.91 46.15 3.37
C GLY A 193 -65.30 46.75 3.55
N GLY A 194 -66.33 46.12 2.96
CA GLY A 194 -67.73 46.49 3.14
C GLY A 194 -68.25 46.30 4.58
N SER A 195 -67.72 45.33 5.33
CA SER A 195 -68.06 45.16 6.75
C SER A 195 -67.44 46.22 7.67
N ARG A 196 -66.37 46.92 7.25
CA ARG A 196 -65.75 47.99 8.07
C ARG A 196 -66.41 49.37 7.89
N LEU A 197 -67.23 49.58 6.86
CA LEU A 197 -68.06 50.79 6.73
C LEU A 197 -69.41 50.69 7.44
N SER A 198 -69.78 49.52 7.97
CA SER A 198 -71.04 49.35 8.72
C SER A 198 -70.90 49.49 10.25
N ASP A 199 -69.70 49.80 10.78
CA ASP A 199 -69.45 49.96 12.22
C ASP A 199 -68.97 51.37 12.63
N ASP A 200 -69.04 52.36 11.73
CA ASP A 200 -68.87 53.80 12.07
C ASP A 200 -70.20 54.54 11.88
N GLY A 201 -71.21 54.09 12.63
CA GLY A 201 -72.59 54.56 12.48
C GLY A 201 -73.50 54.23 13.66
N THR A 202 -72.97 54.06 14.88
CA THR A 202 -73.78 54.20 16.11
C THR A 202 -72.91 54.42 17.35
N ARG A 203 -72.61 55.69 17.67
CA ARG A 203 -72.80 56.35 18.99
C ARG A 203 -72.05 57.68 19.07
#